data_AF-A0A0P7DCD2-F1
#
_entry.id   AF-A0A0P7DCD2-F1
#
_cell.length_a   1.000
_cell.length_b   1.000
_cell.length_c   1.000
_cell.angle_alpha   90.00
_cell.angle_beta   90.00
_cell.angle_gamma   90.00
#
_symmetry.space_group_name_H-M   'P 1'
#
loop_
_entity.id
_entity.type
_entity.pdbx_description
1 polymer ?
#
loop_
_entity_poly.entity_id
_entity_poly.type
_entity_poly.pdbx_seq_one_letter_code
_entity_poly.pdbx_strand_id
1 'polypeptide(L)'
;MSLTDRELIEFAANAIGATAHEPSFKGDIRKFTAAGFSGWFSPLDFKEQALTLATKLRLDVEFWDGFKQVVCRRSQDKENFEMHGIVGYGQGTDPHPTGENVARAILIAAANIGMRMQE
;
A
#
# COMPACT_ATOMS: atom_id res chain seq x y z
N MET A 1 -2.25 -15.58 9.43
CA MET A 1 -2.31 -15.81 7.97
C MET A 1 -1.82 -14.53 7.33
N SER A 2 -0.81 -14.56 6.44
CA SER A 2 -0.34 -13.35 5.75
C SER A 2 -1.35 -12.96 4.68
N LEU A 3 -1.73 -11.68 4.61
CA LEU A 3 -2.59 -11.19 3.54
C LEU A 3 -1.94 -11.44 2.18
N THR A 4 -2.75 -11.87 1.22
CA THR A 4 -2.39 -11.95 -0.19
C THR A 4 -2.28 -10.55 -0.77
N ASP A 5 -1.53 -10.39 -1.88
CA ASP A 5 -1.43 -9.10 -2.57
C ASP A 5 -2.80 -8.58 -3.00
N ARG A 6 -3.69 -9.48 -3.39
CA ARG A 6 -5.08 -9.16 -3.68
C ARG A 6 -5.79 -8.53 -2.49
N GLU A 7 -5.72 -9.14 -1.31
CA GLU A 7 -6.37 -8.61 -0.10
C GLU A 7 -5.78 -7.24 0.27
N LEU A 8 -4.46 -7.08 0.17
CA LEU A 8 -3.81 -5.78 0.40
C LEU A 8 -4.35 -4.69 -0.54
N ILE A 9 -4.49 -5.00 -1.83
CA ILE A 9 -5.02 -4.08 -2.84
C ILE A 9 -6.47 -3.70 -2.53
N GLU A 10 -7.30 -4.68 -2.16
CA GLU A 10 -8.71 -4.46 -1.82
C GLU A 10 -8.85 -3.55 -0.59
N PHE A 11 -8.11 -3.81 0.49
CA PHE A 11 -8.16 -2.96 1.68
C PHE A 11 -7.58 -1.57 1.43
N ALA A 12 -6.48 -1.45 0.68
CA ALA A 12 -5.90 -0.16 0.35
C ALA A 12 -6.84 0.71 -0.49
N ALA A 13 -7.58 0.10 -1.43
CA ALA A 13 -8.61 0.80 -2.18
C ALA A 13 -9.76 1.29 -1.28
N ASN A 14 -10.20 0.47 -0.33
CA ASN A 14 -11.22 0.88 0.64
C ASN A 14 -10.76 2.08 1.48
N ALA A 15 -9.49 2.15 1.87
CA ALA A 15 -8.93 3.25 2.65
C ALA A 15 -9.08 4.62 1.97
N ILE A 16 -9.07 4.65 0.64
CA ILE A 16 -9.27 5.88 -0.15
C ILE A 16 -10.72 6.06 -0.64
N GLY A 17 -11.66 5.25 -0.11
CA GLY A 17 -13.07 5.29 -0.48
C GLY A 17 -13.34 4.79 -1.90
N ALA A 18 -12.47 3.93 -2.44
CA ALA A 18 -12.67 3.32 -3.74
C ALA A 18 -13.44 2.01 -3.63
N THR A 19 -14.43 1.81 -4.51
CA THR A 19 -15.23 0.58 -4.56
C THR A 19 -14.72 -0.32 -5.68
N ALA A 20 -14.53 -1.60 -5.36
CA ALA A 20 -14.22 -2.61 -6.36
C ALA A 20 -15.44 -2.84 -7.27
N HIS A 21 -15.23 -2.77 -8.58
CA HIS A 21 -16.17 -3.22 -9.59
C HIS A 21 -15.67 -4.51 -10.26
N GLU A 22 -16.55 -5.17 -11.02
CA GLU A 22 -16.34 -6.51 -11.60
C GLU A 22 -14.90 -6.77 -12.11
N PRO A 23 -14.35 -7.98 -11.88
CA PRO A 23 -13.00 -8.32 -12.32
C PRO A 23 -12.93 -8.31 -13.86
N SER A 24 -11.81 -7.83 -14.44
CA SER A 24 -11.51 -8.20 -15.83
C SER A 24 -10.42 -9.26 -15.92
N PHE A 25 -10.64 -10.10 -16.92
CA PHE A 25 -9.79 -10.88 -17.81
C PHE A 25 -8.35 -11.33 -17.47
N LYS A 26 -7.68 -10.94 -16.38
CA LYS A 26 -6.37 -11.48 -15.99
C LYS A 26 -6.04 -11.19 -14.51
N GLY A 27 -6.13 -12.20 -13.65
CA GLY A 27 -5.51 -12.18 -12.32
C GLY A 27 -6.09 -11.14 -11.35
N ASP A 28 -5.36 -10.91 -10.25
CA ASP A 28 -5.75 -10.13 -9.06
C ASP A 28 -6.02 -8.62 -9.31
N ILE A 29 -6.07 -8.18 -10.56
CA ILE A 29 -6.27 -6.78 -10.94
C ILE A 29 -7.78 -6.50 -11.08
N ARG A 30 -8.30 -5.63 -10.20
CA ARG A 30 -9.69 -5.18 -10.24
C ARG A 30 -9.80 -3.75 -10.75
N LYS A 31 -10.96 -3.43 -11.30
CA LYS A 31 -11.31 -2.04 -11.61
C LYS A 31 -11.87 -1.41 -10.35
N PHE A 32 -11.31 -0.28 -9.94
CA PHE A 32 -11.81 0.48 -8.80
C PHE A 32 -12.29 1.85 -9.25
N THR A 33 -13.33 2.35 -8.61
CA THR A 33 -13.84 3.71 -8.79
C THR A 33 -13.89 4.43 -7.45
N ALA A 34 -13.48 5.69 -7.45
CA ALA A 34 -13.64 6.63 -6.34
C ALA A 34 -13.94 8.03 -6.92
N ALA A 35 -14.29 8.99 -6.06
CA ALA A 35 -14.41 10.38 -6.50
C ALA A 35 -13.07 10.88 -7.10
N GLY A 36 -13.06 11.06 -8.43
CA GLY A 36 -11.87 11.48 -9.19
C GLY A 36 -10.91 10.35 -9.60
N PHE A 37 -11.30 9.07 -9.48
CA PHE A 37 -10.49 7.92 -9.91
C PHE A 37 -11.38 6.83 -10.53
N SER A 38 -11.00 6.33 -11.71
CA SER A 38 -11.65 5.16 -12.33
C SER A 38 -10.62 4.43 -13.18
N GLY A 39 -10.30 3.17 -12.85
CA GLY A 39 -9.30 2.43 -13.59
C GLY A 39 -8.91 1.10 -12.96
N TRP A 40 -8.02 0.39 -13.64
CA TRP A 40 -7.34 -0.79 -13.09
C TRP A 40 -6.44 -0.36 -11.94
N PHE A 41 -6.53 -1.06 -10.81
CA PHE A 41 -5.73 -0.75 -9.62
C PHE A 41 -4.78 -1.92 -9.31
N SER A 42 -3.49 -1.67 -9.52
CA SER A 42 -2.38 -2.52 -9.11
C SER A 42 -1.18 -1.64 -8.73
N PRO A 43 -1.10 -1.17 -7.47
CA PRO A 43 -0.02 -0.30 -7.00
C PRO A 43 1.38 -0.91 -7.04
N LEU A 44 1.49 -2.24 -7.17
CA LEU A 44 2.76 -2.94 -7.32
C LEU A 44 3.25 -2.92 -8.77
N ASP A 45 2.35 -2.98 -9.76
CA ASP A 45 2.68 -2.88 -11.18
C ASP A 45 2.81 -1.42 -11.65
N PHE A 46 2.00 -0.52 -11.07
CA PHE A 46 1.91 0.90 -11.44
C PHE A 46 2.22 1.78 -10.23
N LYS A 47 3.49 2.17 -10.08
CA LYS A 47 4.00 2.90 -8.90
C LYS A 47 3.34 4.27 -8.70
N GLU A 48 2.79 4.88 -9.74
CA GLU A 48 1.99 6.11 -9.67
C GLU A 48 0.74 5.94 -8.81
N GLN A 49 0.19 4.72 -8.76
CA GLN A 49 -0.96 4.39 -7.94
C GLN A 49 -0.56 4.25 -6.46
N ALA A 50 0.64 3.75 -6.17
CA ALA A 50 1.19 3.80 -4.81
C ALA A 50 1.40 5.26 -4.34
N LEU A 51 1.91 6.14 -5.21
CA LEU A 51 2.00 7.56 -4.89
C LEU A 51 0.62 8.20 -4.63
N THR A 52 -0.40 7.76 -5.37
CA THR A 52 -1.79 8.22 -5.17
C THR A 52 -2.31 7.81 -3.78
N LEU A 53 -2.05 6.57 -3.35
CA LEU A 53 -2.38 6.11 -2.00
C LEU A 53 -1.69 6.96 -0.94
N ALA A 54 -0.37 7.17 -1.07
CA ALA A 54 0.40 7.97 -0.12
C ALA A 54 -0.15 9.39 0.00
N THR A 55 -0.49 10.02 -1.13
CA THR A 55 -1.02 11.38 -1.15
C THR A 55 -2.42 11.47 -0.55
N LYS A 56 -3.34 10.57 -0.92
CA LYS A 56 -4.73 10.57 -0.44
C LYS A 56 -4.81 10.30 1.06
N LEU A 57 -3.97 9.41 1.57
CA LEU A 57 -3.96 9.00 2.96
C LEU A 57 -3.00 9.83 3.83
N ARG A 58 -2.22 10.74 3.24
CA ARG A 58 -1.17 11.54 3.91
C ARG A 58 -0.17 10.61 4.61
N LEU A 59 0.33 9.63 3.88
CA LEU A 59 1.35 8.71 4.36
C LEU A 59 2.74 9.32 4.18
N ASP A 60 3.52 9.21 5.24
CA ASP A 60 4.95 9.53 5.28
C ASP A 60 5.73 8.23 5.01
N VAL A 61 6.83 8.34 4.25
CA VAL A 61 7.77 7.23 4.00
C VAL A 61 9.09 7.57 4.69
N GLU A 62 9.50 6.70 5.62
CA GLU A 62 10.75 6.79 6.35
C GLU A 62 11.65 5.60 6.00
N PHE A 63 12.96 5.83 5.95
CA PHE A 63 13.97 4.79 5.75
C PHE A 63 14.71 4.56 7.07
N TRP A 64 14.61 3.34 7.59
CA TRP A 64 15.27 2.94 8.82
C TRP A 64 16.49 2.09 8.46
N ASP A 65 17.57 2.78 8.06
CA ASP A 65 18.76 2.13 7.49
C ASP A 65 19.46 1.17 8.46
N GLY A 66 19.42 1.47 9.77
CA GLY A 66 19.94 0.57 10.81
C GLY A 66 19.23 -0.79 10.86
N PHE A 67 17.97 -0.85 10.39
CA PHE A 67 17.16 -2.07 10.34
C PHE A 67 16.92 -2.58 8.92
N LYS A 68 17.44 -1.87 7.91
CA LYS A 68 17.15 -2.10 6.49
C LYS A 68 15.66 -2.20 6.17
N GLN A 69 14.88 -1.23 6.65
CA GLN A 69 13.43 -1.20 6.49
C GLN A 69 12.94 0.09 5.84
N VAL A 70 11.95 -0.03 4.96
CA VAL A 70 11.07 1.07 4.57
C VAL A 70 9.85 1.02 5.48
N VAL A 71 9.56 2.13 6.14
CA VAL A 71 8.39 2.29 7.02
C VAL A 71 7.47 3.33 6.42
N CYS A 72 6.20 2.99 6.25
CA CYS A 72 5.19 3.89 5.74
C CYS A 72 4.00 3.97 6.72
N ARG A 73 3.56 5.18 7.06
CA ARG A 73 2.47 5.43 8.03
C ARG A 73 2.01 6.88 7.96
N ARG A 74 0.85 7.21 8.53
CA ARG A 74 0.48 8.61 8.79
C ARG A 74 1.24 9.15 10.00
N SER A 75 1.59 10.43 10.00
CA SER A 75 2.15 11.11 11.17
C SER A 75 1.36 10.87 12.48
N GLN A 76 0.04 10.81 12.41
CA GLN A 76 -0.84 10.57 13.58
C GLN A 76 -0.81 9.12 14.09
N ASP A 77 -0.36 8.16 13.28
CA ASP A 77 -0.29 6.74 13.66
C ASP A 77 1.12 6.34 14.14
N LYS A 78 1.96 7.32 14.51
CA LYS A 78 3.37 7.08 14.87
C LYS A 78 3.54 6.00 15.95
N GLU A 79 2.65 5.96 16.92
CA GLU A 79 2.68 5.00 18.03
C GLU A 79 1.83 3.75 17.77
N ASN A 80 0.98 3.76 16.73
CA ASN A 80 0.14 2.63 16.35
C ASN A 80 0.80 1.80 15.24
N PHE A 81 1.66 0.87 15.65
CA PHE A 81 2.40 -0.01 14.74
C PHE A 81 1.52 -0.87 13.83
N GLU A 82 0.26 -1.12 14.21
CA GLU A 82 -0.66 -1.90 13.38
C GLU A 82 -1.04 -1.17 12.10
N MET A 83 -0.91 0.16 12.06
CA MET A 83 -1.16 0.98 10.88
C MET A 83 0.07 1.13 9.98
N HIS A 84 1.22 0.58 10.37
CA HIS A 84 2.47 0.75 9.64
C HIS A 84 2.57 -0.27 8.52
N GLY A 85 3.04 0.18 7.36
CA GLY A 85 3.58 -0.69 6.33
C GLY A 85 5.09 -0.78 6.48
N ILE A 86 5.59 -1.95 6.87
CA ILE A 86 7.02 -2.18 7.09
C ILE A 86 7.51 -3.21 6.07
N VAL A 87 8.50 -2.85 5.27
CA VAL A 87 9.09 -3.73 4.26
C VAL A 87 10.60 -3.73 4.42
N GLY A 88 11.16 -4.92 4.63
CA GLY A 88 12.61 -5.11 4.62
C GLY A 88 13.20 -4.97 3.22
N TYR A 89 14.40 -4.43 3.13
CA TYR A 89 15.23 -4.39 1.91
C TYR A 89 16.62 -4.97 2.20
N GLY A 90 17.47 -5.07 1.19
CA GLY A 90 18.83 -5.58 1.38
C GLY A 90 18.93 -7.09 1.55
N GLN A 91 17.85 -7.82 1.26
CA GLN A 91 17.83 -9.26 1.05
C GLN A 91 18.22 -9.51 -0.42
N GLY A 92 19.45 -9.94 -0.69
CA GLY A 92 19.96 -10.16 -2.05
C GLY A 92 21.16 -9.26 -2.40
N THR A 93 21.30 -8.89 -3.68
CA THR A 93 22.46 -8.15 -4.21
C THR A 93 22.39 -6.64 -4.06
N ASP A 94 21.20 -6.05 -3.87
CA ASP A 94 21.03 -4.60 -3.74
C ASP A 94 20.92 -4.21 -2.26
N PRO A 95 21.89 -3.45 -1.70
CA PRO A 95 21.86 -3.03 -0.30
C PRO A 95 20.91 -1.85 -0.04
N HIS A 96 20.30 -1.26 -1.07
CA HIS A 96 19.48 -0.06 -0.97
C HIS A 96 17.99 -0.35 -1.13
N PRO A 97 17.10 0.50 -0.59
CA PRO A 97 15.67 0.38 -0.81
C PRO A 97 15.33 0.62 -2.30
N THR A 98 14.52 -0.26 -2.87
CA THR A 98 14.03 -0.12 -4.23
C THR A 98 12.65 0.55 -4.27
N GLY A 99 12.24 1.03 -5.45
CA GLY A 99 10.88 1.54 -5.64
C GLY A 99 9.79 0.49 -5.38
N GLU A 100 10.10 -0.80 -5.49
CA GLU A 100 9.19 -1.89 -5.12
C GLU A 100 9.01 -1.97 -3.59
N ASN A 101 10.10 -1.84 -2.82
CA ASN A 101 10.02 -1.82 -1.35
C ASN A 101 9.14 -0.65 -0.87
N VAL A 102 9.31 0.53 -1.50
CA VAL A 102 8.51 1.72 -1.18
C VAL A 102 7.04 1.53 -1.55
N ALA A 103 6.75 1.07 -2.77
CA ALA A 103 5.38 0.83 -3.21
C ALA A 103 4.67 -0.19 -2.30
N ARG A 104 5.38 -1.25 -1.89
CA ARG A 104 4.82 -2.27 -1.01
C ARG A 104 4.61 -1.78 0.42
N ALA A 105 5.52 -0.97 0.96
CA ALA A 105 5.33 -0.35 2.27
C ALA A 105 4.09 0.56 2.28
N ILE A 106 3.91 1.38 1.22
CA ILE A 106 2.72 2.21 1.07
C ILE A 106 1.45 1.35 0.99
N LEU A 107 1.47 0.29 0.18
CA LEU A 107 0.33 -0.61 0.01
C LEU A 107 -0.08 -1.26 1.33
N ILE A 108 0.88 -1.77 2.11
CA ILE A 108 0.59 -2.39 3.42
C ILE A 108 0.00 -1.37 4.39
N ALA A 109 0.58 -0.16 4.47
CA ALA A 109 0.07 0.89 5.35
C ALA A 109 -1.38 1.27 4.98
N ALA A 110 -1.65 1.45 3.68
CA ALA A 110 -2.99 1.74 3.17
C ALA A 110 -3.97 0.59 3.47
N ALA A 111 -3.55 -0.65 3.28
CA ALA A 111 -4.37 -1.83 3.59
C ALA A 111 -4.73 -1.89 5.07
N ASN A 112 -3.76 -1.69 5.96
CA ASN A 112 -3.99 -1.70 7.41
C ASN A 112 -5.00 -0.63 7.83
N ILE A 113 -4.91 0.58 7.26
CA ILE A 113 -5.91 1.64 7.46
C ILE A 113 -7.29 1.19 6.97
N GLY A 114 -7.37 0.63 5.77
CA GLY A 114 -8.62 0.21 5.16
C GLY A 114 -9.32 -0.95 5.87
N MET A 115 -8.56 -1.89 6.45
CA MET A 115 -9.10 -2.95 7.30
C MET A 115 -9.82 -2.40 8.52
N ARG A 116 -9.24 -1.40 9.17
CA ARG A 116 -9.79 -0.80 10.40
C ARG A 116 -10.99 0.11 10.17
N MET A 117 -11.27 0.51 8.93
CA MET A 117 -12.50 1.23 8.59
C MET A 117 -13.72 0.29 8.50
N GLN A 118 -13.51 -1.03 8.51
CA GLN A 118 -14.58 -2.04 8.49
C GLN A 118 -14.95 -2.56 9.88
N GLU A 119 -14.18 -2.21 10.91
CA GLU A 119 -14.45 -2.52 12.33
C GLU A 119 -15.28 -1.41 12.99
#